data_AF-A0A853IED5-F1
#
_entry.id   AF-A0A853IED5-F1
#
_cell.length_a   1.000
_cell.length_b   1.000
_cell.length_c   1.000
_cell.angle_alpha   90.00
_cell.angle_beta   90.00
_cell.angle_gamma   90.00
#
_symmetry.space_group_name_H-M   'P 1'
#
loop_
_entity.id
_entity.type
_entity.pdbx_description
1 polymer ?
#
loop_
_entity_poly.entity_id
_entity_poly.type
_entity_poly.pdbx_seq_one_letter_code
_entity_poly.pdbx_strand_id
1 'polypeptide(L)'
;AAIPVPIETIWNPYQCPVPLLPYLAWAVSVDHWQASWPERIKRQVIAKSLEVHEIKGTRQALEKALSAIDIDTDITEWFEMNPPGKRGTFQITANVTNRGLNEGEHKHIQTVINTAKNVRSHYNLKVKIINKSSKSSFATAIRQGCHSTLYPLETN
;
A
#
# COMPACT_ATOMS: atom_id res chain seq x y z
N ALA A 1 49.30 -10.50 -6.37
CA ALA A 1 48.25 -9.84 -5.56
C ALA A 1 47.03 -10.75 -5.55
N ALA A 2 46.43 -11.02 -4.38
CA ALA A 2 45.23 -11.85 -4.30
C ALA A 2 44.03 -11.06 -4.84
N ILE A 3 43.25 -11.65 -5.74
CA ILE A 3 42.03 -11.04 -6.26
C ILE A 3 40.98 -11.18 -5.15
N PRO A 4 40.35 -10.08 -4.68
CA PRO A 4 39.30 -10.19 -3.68
C PRO A 4 38.09 -10.93 -4.27
N VAL A 5 37.62 -11.98 -3.61
CA VAL A 5 36.47 -12.81 -4.02
C VAL A 5 35.36 -12.66 -2.98
N PRO A 6 34.48 -11.64 -3.12
CA PRO A 6 33.46 -11.33 -2.12
C PRO A 6 32.19 -12.19 -2.33
N ILE A 7 32.29 -13.52 -2.34
CA ILE A 7 31.14 -14.42 -2.58
C ILE A 7 30.11 -14.30 -1.44
N GLU A 8 30.57 -14.17 -0.20
CA GLU A 8 29.71 -14.11 0.99
C GLU A 8 28.80 -12.88 0.99
N THR A 9 29.25 -11.75 0.44
CA THR A 9 28.47 -10.50 0.45
C THR A 9 27.36 -10.49 -0.60
N ILE A 10 27.48 -11.32 -1.65
CA ILE A 10 26.50 -11.38 -2.75
C ILE A 10 25.16 -11.95 -2.28
N TRP A 11 25.19 -12.94 -1.40
CA TRP A 11 23.98 -13.58 -0.86
C TRP A 11 23.31 -12.78 0.26
N ASN A 12 24.00 -11.79 0.85
CA ASN A 12 23.43 -10.93 1.88
C ASN A 12 22.68 -9.74 1.26
N PRO A 13 21.35 -9.63 1.41
CA PRO A 13 20.56 -8.53 0.82
C PRO A 13 21.00 -7.14 1.27
N TYR A 14 21.66 -6.99 2.42
CA TYR A 14 22.13 -5.70 2.95
C TYR A 14 23.57 -5.35 2.57
N GLN A 15 24.39 -6.33 2.22
CA GLN A 15 25.80 -6.12 1.86
C GLN A 15 26.07 -6.29 0.36
N CYS A 16 25.12 -6.86 -0.38
CA CYS A 16 25.23 -7.08 -1.82
C CYS A 16 25.37 -5.74 -2.58
N PRO A 17 26.30 -5.62 -3.55
CA PRO A 17 26.40 -4.45 -4.40
C PRO A 17 25.09 -4.14 -5.14
N VAL A 18 24.74 -2.85 -5.24
CA VAL A 18 23.46 -2.39 -5.85
C VAL A 18 23.22 -2.95 -7.25
N PRO A 19 24.21 -3.01 -8.16
CA PRO A 19 24.01 -3.56 -9.50
C PRO A 19 23.64 -5.05 -9.52
N LEU A 20 23.96 -5.78 -8.44
CA LEU A 20 23.72 -7.23 -8.34
C LEU A 20 22.39 -7.58 -7.65
N LEU A 21 21.75 -6.61 -6.98
CA LEU A 21 20.43 -6.79 -6.36
C LEU A 21 19.35 -7.41 -7.26
N PRO A 22 19.17 -7.02 -8.55
CA PRO A 22 18.16 -7.65 -9.40
C PRO A 22 18.44 -9.14 -9.66
N TYR A 23 19.71 -9.55 -9.72
CA TYR A 23 20.07 -10.96 -9.88
C TYR A 23 19.82 -11.75 -8.58
N LEU A 24 20.11 -11.14 -7.44
CA LEU A 24 19.77 -11.73 -6.14
C LEU A 24 18.25 -11.86 -5.97
N ALA A 25 17.48 -10.84 -6.36
CA ALA A 25 16.02 -10.87 -6.36
C ALA A 25 15.46 -11.99 -7.25
N TRP A 26 16.06 -12.19 -8.43
CA TRP A 26 15.72 -13.30 -9.31
C TRP A 26 16.04 -14.65 -8.66
N ALA A 27 17.21 -14.80 -8.03
CA ALA A 27 17.63 -16.03 -7.38
C ALA A 27 16.69 -16.46 -6.23
N VAL A 28 16.14 -15.50 -5.48
CA VAL A 28 15.16 -15.76 -4.41
C VAL A 28 13.70 -15.72 -4.89
N SER A 29 13.48 -15.71 -6.21
CA SER A 29 12.14 -15.75 -6.82
C SER A 29 11.23 -14.63 -6.32
N VAL A 30 11.71 -13.39 -6.26
CA VAL A 30 10.85 -12.23 -5.97
C VAL A 30 9.79 -12.10 -7.07
N ASP A 31 8.51 -12.19 -6.71
CA ASP A 31 7.41 -12.22 -7.69
C ASP A 31 7.24 -10.89 -8.45
N HIS A 32 7.51 -9.76 -7.78
CA HIS A 32 7.34 -8.43 -8.37
C HIS A 32 8.53 -7.54 -8.03
N TRP A 33 9.16 -6.98 -9.06
CA TRP A 33 10.37 -6.18 -8.94
C TRP A 33 10.26 -4.92 -9.80
N GLN A 34 10.61 -3.76 -9.23
CA GLN A 34 10.73 -2.51 -10.01
C GLN A 34 12.12 -1.93 -9.90
N ALA A 35 12.71 -1.63 -11.05
CA ALA A 35 14.01 -0.98 -11.15
C ALA A 35 13.99 0.45 -10.59
N SER A 36 12.84 1.12 -10.61
CA SER A 36 12.64 2.48 -10.09
C SER A 36 12.62 2.57 -8.56
N TRP A 37 12.55 1.45 -7.84
CA TRP A 37 12.48 1.48 -6.38
C TRP A 37 13.76 2.03 -5.74
N PRO A 38 13.62 2.77 -4.61
CA PRO A 38 14.72 3.08 -3.73
C PRO A 38 15.47 1.81 -3.31
N GLU A 39 16.79 1.92 -3.16
CA GLU A 39 17.65 0.80 -2.75
C GLU A 39 17.16 0.12 -1.46
N ARG A 40 16.71 0.91 -0.48
CA ARG A 40 16.15 0.40 0.77
C ARG A 40 14.99 -0.57 0.54
N ILE A 41 14.04 -0.22 -0.31
CA ILE A 41 12.86 -1.06 -0.62
C ILE A 41 13.31 -2.33 -1.35
N LYS A 42 14.21 -2.20 -2.34
CA LYS A 42 14.79 -3.35 -3.05
C LYS A 42 15.39 -4.38 -2.10
N ARG A 43 16.23 -3.93 -1.16
CA ARG A 43 16.86 -4.80 -0.16
C ARG A 43 15.85 -5.43 0.79
N GLN A 44 14.86 -4.65 1.24
CA GLN A 44 13.81 -5.11 2.13
C GLN A 44 12.91 -6.18 1.48
N VAL A 45 12.55 -6.01 0.21
CA VAL A 45 11.77 -6.98 -0.56
C VAL A 45 12.53 -8.30 -0.71
N ILE A 46 13.82 -8.25 -1.03
CA ILE A 46 14.67 -9.46 -1.12
C ILE A 46 14.75 -10.14 0.25
N ALA A 47 15.04 -9.39 1.32
CA ALA A 47 15.17 -9.95 2.67
C ALA A 47 13.88 -10.62 3.17
N LYS A 48 12.71 -10.03 2.88
CA LYS A 48 11.40 -10.57 3.29
C LYS A 48 10.84 -11.64 2.35
N SER A 49 11.43 -11.85 1.17
CA SER A 49 10.88 -12.73 0.12
C SER A 49 10.64 -14.16 0.62
N LEU A 50 11.62 -14.76 1.28
CA LEU A 50 11.55 -16.13 1.79
C LEU A 50 10.39 -16.30 2.77
N GLU A 51 10.31 -15.42 3.77
CA GLU A 51 9.24 -15.46 4.76
C GLU A 51 7.86 -15.30 4.11
N VAL A 52 7.72 -14.41 3.12
CA VAL A 52 6.45 -14.24 2.41
C VAL A 52 6.07 -15.52 1.66
N HIS A 53 7.03 -16.16 0.99
CA HIS A 53 6.81 -17.40 0.25
C HIS A 53 6.33 -18.55 1.15
N GLU A 54 6.89 -18.69 2.35
CA GLU A 54 6.53 -19.74 3.30
C GLU A 54 5.06 -19.67 3.76
N ILE A 55 4.51 -18.46 3.91
CA ILE A 55 3.16 -18.24 4.43
C ILE A 55 2.20 -17.67 3.37
N LYS A 56 2.51 -17.83 2.08
CA LYS A 56 1.68 -17.35 0.97
C LYS A 56 0.22 -17.75 1.12
N GLY A 57 -0.68 -16.83 0.76
CA GLY A 57 -2.12 -17.02 0.84
C GLY A 57 -2.73 -16.76 2.23
N THR A 58 -1.94 -16.41 3.23
CA THR A 58 -2.41 -15.98 4.55
C THR A 58 -2.54 -14.45 4.65
N ARG A 59 -3.29 -13.97 5.64
CA ARG A 59 -3.34 -12.55 6.01
C ARG A 59 -1.95 -11.97 6.28
N GLN A 60 -1.13 -12.71 7.01
CA GLN A 60 0.22 -12.27 7.38
C GLN A 60 1.14 -12.14 6.15
N ALA A 61 0.99 -12.99 5.12
CA ALA A 61 1.75 -12.83 3.88
C ALA A 61 1.41 -11.52 3.16
N LEU A 62 0.12 -11.14 3.13
CA LEU A 62 -0.30 -9.86 2.56
C LEU A 62 0.27 -8.68 3.35
N GLU A 63 0.20 -8.70 4.69
CA GLU A 63 0.78 -7.67 5.55
C GLU A 63 2.31 -7.56 5.37
N LYS A 64 3.02 -8.70 5.27
CA LYS A 64 4.47 -8.71 5.02
C LYS A 64 4.84 -8.21 3.62
N ALA A 65 4.09 -8.60 2.59
CA ALA A 65 4.33 -8.16 1.22
C ALA A 65 4.09 -6.65 1.05
N LEU A 66 3.01 -6.12 1.63
CA LEU A 66 2.65 -4.70 1.57
C LEU A 66 3.58 -3.85 2.44
N SER A 67 3.98 -4.33 3.61
CA SER A 67 4.99 -3.66 4.43
C SER A 67 6.39 -3.66 3.78
N ALA A 68 6.70 -4.61 2.89
CA ALA A 68 7.97 -4.61 2.15
C ALA A 68 8.11 -3.41 1.21
N ILE A 69 6.99 -2.90 0.71
CA ILE A 69 6.90 -1.71 -0.16
C ILE A 69 6.49 -0.44 0.58
N ASP A 70 6.58 -0.45 1.93
CA ASP A 70 6.28 0.69 2.81
C ASP A 70 4.84 1.21 2.69
N ILE A 71 3.89 0.29 2.47
CA ILE A 71 2.46 0.61 2.47
C ILE A 71 1.84 0.03 3.72
N ASP A 72 1.26 0.92 4.53
CA ASP A 72 0.48 0.55 5.71
C ASP A 72 -0.91 0.09 5.27
N THR A 73 -1.31 -1.12 5.65
CA THR A 73 -2.57 -1.72 5.21
C THR A 73 -3.29 -2.46 6.31
N ASP A 74 -4.59 -2.21 6.41
CA ASP A 74 -5.49 -2.94 7.28
C ASP A 74 -6.27 -3.98 6.48
N ILE A 75 -6.15 -5.25 6.86
CA ILE A 75 -6.89 -6.35 6.24
C ILE A 75 -8.05 -6.73 7.14
N THR A 76 -9.24 -6.82 6.57
CA THR A 76 -10.46 -7.22 7.27
C THR A 76 -11.12 -8.35 6.50
N GLU A 77 -11.27 -9.50 7.14
CA GLU A 77 -11.93 -10.66 6.54
C GLU A 77 -13.45 -10.49 6.56
N TRP A 78 -14.18 -11.15 5.65
CA TRP A 78 -15.64 -11.01 5.55
C TRP A 78 -16.40 -11.30 6.86
N PHE A 79 -15.87 -12.21 7.70
CA PHE A 79 -16.48 -12.57 8.98
C PHE A 79 -16.18 -11.58 10.11
N GLU A 80 -15.20 -10.69 9.92
CA GLU A 80 -14.86 -9.61 10.86
C GLU A 80 -15.69 -8.34 10.60
N MET A 81 -16.38 -8.27 9.45
CA MET A 81 -17.19 -7.13 9.04
C MET A 81 -18.57 -7.13 9.74
N ASN A 82 -19.09 -5.93 10.02
CA ASN A 82 -20.43 -5.72 10.55
C ASN A 82 -21.21 -4.78 9.61
N PRO A 83 -22.19 -5.27 8.81
CA PRO A 83 -22.61 -6.67 8.66
C PRO A 83 -21.55 -7.56 7.96
N PRO A 84 -21.60 -8.89 8.14
CA PRO A 84 -20.64 -9.80 7.52
C PRO A 84 -20.72 -9.74 6.00
N GLY A 85 -19.55 -9.71 5.35
CA GLY A 85 -19.43 -9.66 3.90
C GLY A 85 -19.75 -11.00 3.21
N LYS A 86 -19.57 -11.05 1.89
CA LYS A 86 -19.73 -12.30 1.12
C LYS A 86 -18.65 -13.30 1.51
N ARG A 87 -19.01 -14.58 1.72
CA ARG A 87 -18.04 -15.64 2.07
C ARG A 87 -16.90 -15.72 1.05
N GLY A 88 -15.67 -15.87 1.54
CA GLY A 88 -14.47 -15.94 0.69
C GLY A 88 -14.04 -14.59 0.12
N THR A 89 -14.53 -13.50 0.69
CA THR A 89 -14.09 -12.14 0.35
C THR A 89 -13.38 -11.48 1.51
N PHE A 90 -12.51 -10.52 1.21
CA PHE A 90 -11.85 -9.71 2.23
C PHE A 90 -11.64 -8.30 1.71
N GLN A 91 -11.52 -7.34 2.62
CA GLN A 91 -11.28 -5.95 2.27
C GLN A 91 -9.89 -5.55 2.74
N ILE A 92 -9.11 -5.01 1.82
CA ILE A 92 -7.81 -4.40 2.11
C ILE A 92 -8.02 -2.89 2.10
N THR A 93 -7.65 -2.24 3.20
CA THR A 93 -7.65 -0.78 3.30
C THR A 93 -6.21 -0.30 3.27
N ALA A 94 -5.77 0.27 2.16
CA ALA A 94 -4.44 0.84 2.02
C ALA A 94 -4.42 2.28 2.54
N ASN A 95 -3.67 2.52 3.62
CA ASN A 95 -3.52 3.82 4.26
C ASN A 95 -2.35 4.55 3.61
N VAL A 96 -2.65 5.56 2.78
CA VAL A 96 -1.65 6.36 2.09
C VAL A 96 -1.53 7.70 2.80
N THR A 97 -0.36 7.97 3.36
CA THR A 97 -0.10 9.20 4.13
C THR A 97 0.55 10.25 3.25
N ASN A 98 -0.05 11.45 3.20
CA ASN A 98 0.53 12.67 2.60
C ASN A 98 1.01 12.56 1.13
N ARG A 99 0.53 11.55 0.38
CA ARG A 99 0.77 11.39 -1.06
C ARG A 99 -0.51 10.91 -1.76
N GLY A 100 -0.71 11.31 -3.01
CA GLY A 100 -1.71 10.70 -3.87
C GLY A 100 -1.24 9.31 -4.35
N LEU A 101 -2.17 8.52 -4.91
CA LEU A 101 -1.82 7.34 -5.69
C LEU A 101 -1.93 7.67 -7.17
N ASN A 102 -0.89 7.35 -7.92
CA ASN A 102 -0.96 7.31 -9.38
C ASN A 102 -1.57 5.96 -9.84
N GLU A 103 -2.13 5.91 -11.04
CA GLU A 103 -2.69 4.69 -11.63
C GLU A 103 -1.65 3.56 -11.70
N GLY A 104 -0.39 3.90 -11.98
CA GLY A 104 0.71 2.93 -11.98
C GLY A 104 0.97 2.32 -10.60
N GLU A 105 0.82 3.10 -9.52
CA GLU A 105 0.98 2.61 -8.15
C GLU A 105 -0.20 1.75 -7.72
N HIS A 106 -1.40 2.11 -8.14
CA HIS A 106 -2.60 1.32 -7.87
C HIS A 106 -2.49 -0.07 -8.51
N LYS A 107 -2.11 -0.15 -9.80
CA LYS A 107 -1.83 -1.43 -10.47
C LYS A 107 -0.72 -2.20 -9.79
N HIS A 108 0.33 -1.50 -9.35
CA HIS A 108 1.43 -2.12 -8.64
C HIS A 108 0.96 -2.79 -7.33
N ILE A 109 0.15 -2.10 -6.52
CA ILE A 109 -0.41 -2.66 -5.28
C ILE A 109 -1.25 -3.90 -5.60
N GLN A 110 -2.09 -3.83 -6.65
CA GLN A 110 -2.88 -4.97 -7.09
C GLN A 110 -2.00 -6.17 -7.50
N THR A 111 -0.90 -5.94 -8.21
CA THR A 111 0.04 -7.02 -8.57
C THR A 111 0.61 -7.69 -7.33
N VAL A 112 1.06 -6.92 -6.34
CA VAL A 112 1.63 -7.45 -5.07
C VAL A 112 0.57 -8.20 -4.27
N ILE A 113 -0.66 -7.71 -4.23
CA ILE A 113 -1.77 -8.42 -3.58
C ILE A 113 -2.04 -9.73 -4.29
N ASN A 114 -2.05 -9.74 -5.63
CA ASN A 114 -2.34 -10.93 -6.42
C ASN A 114 -1.27 -12.01 -6.30
N THR A 115 0.00 -11.65 -6.09
CA THR A 115 1.08 -12.63 -5.88
C THR A 115 1.07 -13.24 -4.48
N ALA A 116 0.62 -12.48 -3.47
CA ALA A 116 0.58 -12.93 -2.08
C ALA A 116 -0.73 -13.64 -1.70
N LYS A 117 -1.87 -13.26 -2.29
CA LYS A 117 -3.18 -13.81 -1.93
C LYS A 117 -3.38 -15.24 -2.45
N ASN A 118 -4.27 -16.00 -1.81
CA ASN A 118 -4.77 -17.23 -2.39
C ASN A 118 -5.64 -16.92 -3.63
N VAL A 119 -5.50 -17.71 -4.69
CA VAL A 119 -6.26 -17.59 -5.95
C VAL A 119 -7.77 -17.55 -5.69
N ARG A 120 -8.28 -18.40 -4.79
CA ARG A 120 -9.72 -18.54 -4.52
C ARG A 120 -10.39 -17.32 -3.87
N SER A 121 -9.63 -16.51 -3.14
CA SER A 121 -10.20 -15.45 -2.30
C SER A 121 -10.34 -14.15 -3.08
N HIS A 122 -11.50 -13.49 -3.05
CA HIS A 122 -11.66 -12.20 -3.76
C HIS A 122 -11.45 -11.02 -2.80
N TYR A 123 -10.85 -9.94 -3.29
CA TYR A 123 -10.59 -8.76 -2.45
C TYR A 123 -11.26 -7.51 -3.00
N ASN A 124 -11.61 -6.61 -2.08
CA ASN A 124 -11.94 -5.22 -2.41
C ASN A 124 -10.84 -4.32 -1.84
N LEU A 125 -10.17 -3.57 -2.71
CA LEU A 125 -9.14 -2.62 -2.34
C LEU A 125 -9.77 -1.24 -2.13
N LYS A 126 -9.74 -0.76 -0.88
CA LYS A 126 -10.09 0.62 -0.53
C LYS A 126 -8.81 1.40 -0.26
N VAL A 127 -8.69 2.57 -0.85
CA VAL A 127 -7.59 3.49 -0.57
C VAL A 127 -8.10 4.55 0.39
N LYS A 128 -7.45 4.68 1.53
CA LYS A 128 -7.70 5.73 2.51
C LYS A 128 -6.54 6.71 2.48
N ILE A 129 -6.80 7.92 1.99
CA ILE A 129 -5.81 8.99 2.00
C ILE A 129 -5.92 9.70 3.34
N ILE A 130 -4.86 9.64 4.14
CA ILE A 130 -4.80 10.31 5.44
C ILE A 130 -3.85 11.49 5.30
N ASN A 131 -4.41 12.70 5.33
CA ASN A 131 -3.62 13.91 5.43
C ASN A 131 -3.28 14.17 6.90
N LYS A 132 -2.07 13.79 7.32
CA LYS A 132 -1.53 14.17 8.63
C LYS A 132 -0.99 15.60 8.54
N SER A 133 -1.89 16.59 8.52
CA SER A 133 -1.48 17.98 8.75
C SER A 133 -1.07 18.11 10.22
N SER A 134 0.12 18.65 10.50
CA SER A 134 0.57 18.89 11.88
C SER A 134 -0.24 19.97 12.61
N LYS A 135 -1.11 20.70 11.89
CA LYS A 135 -1.96 21.76 12.43
C LYS A 135 -3.41 21.45 12.10
N SER A 136 -4.21 21.17 13.14
CA SER A 136 -5.67 21.09 13.04
C SER A 136 -6.20 22.48 12.71
N SER A 137 -6.75 22.66 11.51
CA SER A 137 -7.42 23.90 11.12
C SER A 137 -8.93 23.67 11.18
N PHE A 138 -9.60 24.40 12.07
CA PHE A 138 -11.06 24.40 12.17
C PHE A 138 -11.61 25.60 11.40
N ALA A 139 -12.61 25.38 10.56
CA ALA A 139 -13.31 26.44 9.85
C ALA A 139 -14.80 26.40 10.23
N THR A 140 -15.36 27.58 10.52
CA THR A 140 -16.79 27.75 10.80
C THR A 140 -17.39 28.63 9.71
N ALA A 141 -18.49 28.19 9.10
CA ALA A 141 -19.27 29.01 8.17
C ALA A 141 -20.60 29.37 8.85
N ILE A 142 -20.89 30.67 8.96
CA ILE A 142 -22.17 31.18 9.44
C ILE A 142 -22.96 31.65 8.22
N ARG A 143 -24.12 31.07 8.00
CA ARG A 143 -25.03 31.46 6.92
C ARG A 143 -26.18 32.26 7.53
N GLN A 144 -26.20 33.57 7.27
CA GLN A 144 -27.33 34.42 7.65
C GLN A 144 -28.28 34.58 6.45
N GLY A 145 -29.53 34.18 6.63
CA GLY A 145 -30.60 34.45 5.68
C GLY A 145 -31.43 35.65 6.15
N CYS A 146 -31.77 36.55 5.23
CA CYS A 146 -32.67 37.66 5.45
C CYS A 146 -33.91 37.43 4.57
N HIS A 147 -35.10 37.44 5.17
CA HIS A 147 -36.36 37.38 4.44
C HIS A 147 -36.97 38.78 4.43
N SER A 148 -36.99 39.43 3.26
CA SER A 148 -37.59 40.76 3.10
C SER A 148 -38.85 40.64 2.25
N THR A 149 -39.99 40.98 2.83
CA THR A 149 -41.27 41.09 2.14
C THR A 149 -41.39 42.48 1.51
N LEU A 150 -41.56 42.53 0.19
CA LEU A 150 -41.78 43.77 -0.57
C LEU A 150 -43.28 43.96 -0.78
N TYR A 151 -43.79 45.12 -0.39
CA TYR A 151 -45.17 45.53 -0.69
C TYR A 151 -45.19 46.43 -1.93
N PRO A 152 -46.21 46.30 -2.80
CA PRO A 152 -46.35 47.18 -3.95
C PRO A 152 -46.66 48.62 -3.53
N LEU A 153 -46.14 49.58 -4.28
CA LEU A 153 -46.40 51.01 -4.09
C LEU A 153 -47.84 51.33 -4.49
N GLU A 154 -48.63 51.82 -3.54
CA GLU A 154 -49.97 52.37 -3.84
C GLU A 154 -49.80 53.72 -4.55
N THR A 155 -50.22 53.78 -5.81
CA THR A 155 -50.36 55.03 -6.56
C THR A 155 -51.75 55.61 -6.29
N ASN A 156 -51.74 56.86 -5.79
CA ASN A 156 -52.90 57.68 -5.41
C ASN A 156 -53.81 58.03 -6.61
#